data_AF-A0A2T6AEV8-F1
#
_entry.id   AF-A0A2T6AEV8-F1
#
_cell.length_a   1.000
_cell.length_b   1.000
_cell.length_c   1.000
_cell.angle_alpha   90.00
_cell.angle_beta   90.00
_cell.angle_gamma   90.00
#
_symmetry.space_group_name_H-M   'P 1'
#
loop_
_entity.id
_entity.type
_entity.pdbx_description
1 polymer ?
#
loop_
_entity_poly.entity_id
_entity_poly.type
_entity_poly.pdbx_seq_one_letter_code
_entity_poly.pdbx_strand_id
1 'polypeptide(L)' 'MNNEELNTGDPGVQRNKWNLILGILFLGYGSFRLYQKLQMGETDAFGILLAVGFIGFGIYDLWKYYKGV' A
#
# COMPACT_ATOMS: atom_id res chain seq x y z
N MET A 1 -48.44 -5.53 3.97
CA MET A 1 -47.75 -4.41 3.30
C MET A 1 -46.29 -4.52 3.72
N ASN A 2 -45.42 -4.76 2.73
CA ASN A 2 -44.02 -5.15 2.92
C ASN A 2 -43.19 -3.91 3.23
N ASN A 3 -42.55 -3.92 4.40
CA ASN A 3 -41.60 -2.92 4.82
C ASN A 3 -40.20 -3.54 4.68
N GLU A 4 -39.87 -3.95 3.46
CA GLU A 4 -38.49 -4.31 3.14
C GLU A 4 -37.81 -3.00 2.80
N GLU A 5 -37.30 -2.34 3.83
CA GLU A 5 -36.41 -1.19 3.70
C GLU A 5 -35.30 -1.58 2.73
N LEU A 6 -35.31 -0.92 1.57
CA LEU A 6 -34.27 -0.96 0.57
C LEU A 6 -32.95 -0.55 1.23
N ASN A 7 -32.19 -1.54 1.70
CA ASN A 7 -30.77 -1.42 2.01
C ASN A 7 -30.03 -1.17 0.69
N THR A 8 -30.19 0.03 0.17
CA THR A 8 -29.35 0.63 -0.85
C THR A 8 -28.20 1.33 -0.15
N GLY A 9 -27.50 0.59 0.72
CA GLY A 9 -26.08 0.84 0.81
C GLY A 9 -25.55 0.60 -0.60
N ASP A 10 -25.12 1.67 -1.26
CA ASP A 10 -24.19 1.64 -2.39
C ASP A 10 -23.33 0.37 -2.31
N PRO A 11 -23.08 -0.41 -3.39
CA PRO A 11 -22.11 -1.51 -3.34
C PRO A 11 -20.74 -0.88 -3.08
N GLY A 12 -20.54 -0.50 -1.84
CA GLY A 12 -19.71 0.59 -1.41
C GLY A 12 -18.35 -0.01 -1.42
N VAL A 13 -17.71 0.14 -2.58
CA VAL A 13 -16.36 -0.21 -2.93
C VAL A 13 -15.63 -0.75 -1.70
N GLN A 14 -15.64 -2.07 -1.53
CA GLN A 14 -15.21 -2.70 -0.27
C GLN A 14 -13.70 -2.51 -0.15
N ARG A 15 -13.30 -1.39 0.46
CA ARG A 15 -11.90 -0.99 0.58
C ARG A 15 -11.17 -2.04 1.41
N ASN A 16 -10.34 -2.83 0.75
CA ASN A 16 -9.61 -3.90 1.41
C ASN A 16 -8.55 -3.31 2.34
N LYS A 17 -8.83 -3.30 3.65
CA LYS A 17 -7.93 -2.75 4.69
C LYS A 17 -6.54 -3.38 4.68
N TRP A 18 -6.39 -4.59 4.13
CA TRP A 18 -5.09 -5.22 3.93
C TRP A 18 -4.19 -4.45 2.97
N ASN A 19 -4.74 -3.88 1.89
CA ASN A 19 -3.96 -3.06 0.96
C ASN A 19 -3.45 -1.78 1.65
N LEU A 20 -4.24 -1.21 2.58
CA LEU A 20 -3.79 -0.07 3.39
C LEU A 20 -2.62 -0.46 4.30
N ILE A 21 -2.77 -1.56 5.04
CA ILE A 21 -1.77 -2.02 6.02
C ILE A 21 -0.46 -2.40 5.31
N LEU A 22 -0.55 -3.21 4.25
CA LEU A 22 0.59 -3.63 3.44
C LEU A 22 1.24 -2.43 2.75
N GLY A 23 0.43 -1.52 2.20
CA GLY A 23 0.93 -0.31 1.56
C GLY A 23 1.77 0.56 2.49
N ILE A 24 1.28 0.82 3.71
CA ILE A 24 2.01 1.58 4.73
C ILE A 24 3.27 0.83 5.19
N LEU A 25 3.18 -0.48 5.41
CA LEU A 25 4.33 -1.29 5.82
C LEU A 25 5.44 -1.28 4.76
N PHE A 26 5.09 -1.48 3.50
CA PHE A 26 6.05 -1.47 2.39
C PHE A 26 6.64 -0.08 2.16
N LEU A 27 5.85 0.99 2.27
CA LEU A 27 6.38 2.36 2.18
C LEU A 27 7.35 2.65 3.33
N GLY A 28 6.96 2.33 4.56
CA GLY A 28 7.78 2.57 5.74
C GLY A 28 9.10 1.80 5.68
N TYR A 29 9.03 0.49 5.44
CA TYR A 29 10.21 -0.36 5.35
C TYR A 29 11.09 -0.02 4.14
N GLY A 30 10.49 0.17 2.96
CA GLY A 30 11.22 0.52 1.74
C GLY A 30 11.95 1.86 1.88
N SER A 31 11.28 2.88 2.43
CA SER A 31 11.88 4.19 2.67
C SER A 31 12.99 4.14 3.72
N PHE A 32 12.78 3.41 4.82
CA PHE A 32 13.79 3.20 5.84
C PHE A 32 15.04 2.48 5.30
N ARG A 33 14.83 1.40 4.54
CA ARG A 33 15.90 0.63 3.93
C ARG A 33 16.69 1.47 2.92
N LEU A 34 15.99 2.26 2.11
CA LEU A 34 16.62 3.18 1.16
C LEU A 34 17.46 4.23 1.89
N TYR A 35 16.92 4.84 2.94
CA TYR A 35 17.63 5.83 3.77
C TYR A 35 18.90 5.26 4.42
N GLN A 36 18.85 4.04 4.93
CA GLN A 36 20.04 3.35 5.46
C GLN A 36 21.09 3.13 4.38
N LYS A 37 20.69 2.64 3.19
CA LYS A 37 21.63 2.40 2.08
C LYS A 37 22.27 3.68 1.56
N LEU A 38 21.54 4.78 1.51
CA LEU A 38 22.08 6.09 1.12
C LEU A 38 23.14 6.60 2.12
N GLN A 39 23.00 6.29 3.42
CA GLN A 39 23.97 6.70 4.44
C GLN A 39 25.21 5.81 4.52
N MET A 40 25.07 4.50 4.30
CA MET A 40 26.17 3.56 4.49
C MET A 40 27.23 3.66 3.38
N GLY A 41 26.95 4.36 2.27
CA GLY A 41 27.89 4.53 1.14
C GLY A 41 28.24 3.23 0.39
N GLU A 42 27.81 2.08 0.91
CA GLU A 42 28.01 0.77 0.35
C GLU A 42 27.00 0.56 -0.80
N THR A 43 27.52 0.50 -2.02
CA THR A 43 26.71 0.37 -3.23
C THR A 43 26.22 -1.07 -3.38
N ASP A 44 25.20 -1.43 -2.63
CA ASP A 44 24.44 -2.66 -2.78
C ASP A 44 23.26 -2.38 -3.72
N ALA A 45 23.52 -2.51 -5.01
CA ALA A 45 22.54 -2.27 -6.06
C ALA A 45 21.28 -3.13 -5.87
N PHE A 46 21.42 -4.38 -5.40
CA PHE A 46 20.31 -5.28 -5.15
C PHE A 46 19.43 -4.74 -4.02
N GLY A 47 20.03 -4.34 -2.89
CA GLY A 47 19.31 -3.75 -1.76
C GLY A 47 18.56 -2.46 -2.13
N ILE A 48 19.14 -1.63 -3.00
CA ILE A 48 18.51 -0.41 -3.51
C ILE A 48 17.33 -0.75 -4.42
N LEU A 49 17.52 -1.68 -5.36
CA LEU A 49 16.46 -2.12 -6.28
C LEU A 49 15.25 -2.67 -5.52
N LEU A 50 15.52 -3.44 -4.47
CA LEU A 50 14.51 -4.06 -3.61
C LEU A 50 13.79 -3.00 -2.77
N ALA A 51 14.50 -2.00 -2.24
CA ALA A 51 13.90 -0.88 -1.51
C ALA A 51 12.97 -0.04 -2.42
N VAL A 52 13.42 0.27 -3.64
CA VAL A 52 12.58 0.97 -4.64
C VAL A 52 11.37 0.13 -5.02
N GLY A 53 11.54 -1.19 -5.18
CA GLY A 53 10.44 -2.13 -5.42
C GLY A 53 9.38 -2.09 -4.31
N PHE A 54 9.80 -2.14 -3.04
CA PHE A 54 8.87 -2.03 -1.91
C PHE A 54 8.16 -0.68 -1.87
N ILE A 55 8.86 0.42 -2.14
CA ILE A 55 8.22 1.75 -2.20
C ILE A 55 7.15 1.78 -3.31
N GLY A 56 7.49 1.31 -4.51
CA GLY A 56 6.56 1.26 -5.64
C GLY A 56 5.34 0.39 -5.35
N PHE A 57 5.56 -0.80 -4.78
CA PHE A 57 4.48 -1.71 -4.40
C PHE A 57 3.60 -1.12 -3.29
N GLY A 58 4.22 -0.47 -2.30
CA GLY A 58 3.50 0.20 -1.22
C GLY A 58 2.59 1.33 -1.72
N ILE A 59 3.08 2.15 -2.66
CA ILE A 59 2.29 3.19 -3.32
C ILE A 59 1.15 2.57 -4.13
N TYR A 60 1.39 1.48 -4.85
CA TYR A 60 0.36 0.80 -5.63
C TYR A 60 -0.76 0.23 -4.74
N ASP A 61 -0.42 -0.42 -3.63
CA ASP A 61 -1.39 -0.96 -2.68
C ASP A 61 -2.20 0.15 -2.00
N LEU A 62 -1.56 1.27 -1.65
CA LEU A 62 -2.27 2.46 -1.16
C LEU A 62 -3.22 3.03 -2.20
N TRP A 63 -2.78 3.17 -3.45
CA TRP A 63 -3.62 3.64 -4.54
C TRP A 63 -4.82 2.71 -4.76
N LYS A 64 -4.59 1.40 -4.76
CA LYS A 64 -5.62 0.37 -4.86
C LYS A 64 -6.62 0.48 -3.70
N TYR A 65 -6.15 0.72 -2.48
CA TYR A 65 -7.01 0.96 -1.31
C TYR A 65 -7.90 2.21 -1.47
N TYR A 66 -7.34 3.35 -1.88
CA TYR A 66 -8.10 4.60 -2.01
C TYR A 66 -9.11 4.54 -3.15
N LYS A 67 -8.72 3.93 -4.27
CA LYS A 67 -9.58 3.66 -5.43
C LYS A 67 -10.58 2.52 -5.16
N GLY A 68 -10.30 1.71 -4.15
CA GLY A 68 -11.08 0.58 -3.68
C GLY A 68 -11.24 -0.54 -4.73
N VAL A 69 -10.18 -0.77 -5.50
CA VAL A 69 -10.07 -1.87 -6.47
C VAL A 69 -9.51 -3.11 -5.80
#